data_AF-A0A2P6PHR7-F1
#
_entry.id   AF-A0A2P6PHR7-F1
#
_cell.length_a   1.000
_cell.length_b   1.000
_cell.length_c   1.000
_cell.angle_alpha   90.00
_cell.angle_beta   90.00
_cell.angle_gamma   90.00
#
_symmetry.space_group_name_H-M   'P 1'
#
loop_
_entity.id
_entity.type
_entity.pdbx_description
1 polymer ?
#
loop_
_entity_poly.entity_id
_entity_poly.type
_entity_poly.pdbx_seq_one_letter_code
_entity_poly.pdbx_strand_id
1 'polypeptide(L)'
;MVMALSLRTSSLLPRPCFHSSLSLLFYSSKTSESNPTAEYLINHHQFSPEAAFKASSTIAYLRNPAESDLVLSFLKESGFSKTHLEGVIQRIPRILCANLDTSIKPKIKIFQDLGFSDSDIAEIISSDPWILWRSADNRLGPALLVLKSILGCNADVCKLLKLCGRYLQHDLEKSLRANMELLKSLGIGSTQLVKYLFRFPRLYLRKQENILEFVERVDKMGFDRNSGMFISAIGIISSMRVETWEMKVKLFRSLGISEKDVFAMFRRSPHVFGISERKLKEVVDLLVSAGKFDIPFVINNPELLMYSVERRLKPRLKVLEILEKNNLLDEKPKLTTFCKYSEQKFAERYILPYANELGKHMSYEC
;
A
#
# COMPACT_ATOMS: atom_id res chain seq x y z
N MET A 1 -16.29 2.20 -44.37
CA MET A 1 -17.23 2.93 -43.50
C MET A 1 -16.59 3.03 -42.13
N VAL A 2 -16.27 4.25 -41.72
CA VAL A 2 -15.44 4.60 -40.57
C VAL A 2 -16.13 4.18 -39.27
N MET A 3 -15.46 3.39 -38.42
CA MET A 3 -15.88 3.15 -37.04
C MET A 3 -14.77 3.63 -36.12
N ALA A 4 -15.08 4.71 -35.40
CA ALA A 4 -14.19 5.43 -34.52
C ALA A 4 -13.79 4.59 -33.29
N LEU A 5 -12.48 4.49 -33.06
CA LEU A 5 -11.92 4.00 -31.80
C LEU A 5 -12.09 5.08 -30.73
N SER A 6 -13.09 4.91 -29.85
CA SER A 6 -13.21 5.74 -28.66
C SER A 6 -12.16 5.29 -27.65
N LEU A 7 -11.16 6.15 -27.41
CA LEU A 7 -10.25 6.06 -26.28
C LEU A 7 -11.05 6.35 -25.00
N ARG A 8 -11.47 5.31 -24.27
CA ARG A 8 -11.96 5.47 -22.90
C ARG A 8 -10.77 5.51 -21.95
N THR A 9 -10.59 6.67 -21.35
CA THR A 9 -9.80 6.92 -20.14
C THR A 9 -10.20 5.97 -19.02
N SER A 10 -9.29 5.10 -18.58
CA SER A 10 -9.52 4.23 -17.41
C SER A 10 -9.29 5.01 -16.12
N SER A 11 -10.37 5.30 -15.42
CA SER A 11 -10.37 5.70 -14.01
C SER A 11 -9.96 4.51 -13.12
N LEU A 12 -9.33 4.86 -12.00
CA LEU A 12 -8.70 3.97 -11.05
C LEU A 12 -9.73 3.20 -10.18
N LEU A 13 -9.62 1.86 -10.18
CA LEU A 13 -10.00 0.86 -9.15
C LEU A 13 -11.49 0.67 -8.80
N PRO A 14 -11.92 -0.58 -8.47
CA PRO A 14 -11.74 -1.11 -7.11
C PRO A 14 -11.12 -2.53 -6.98
N ARG A 15 -10.80 -2.82 -5.71
CA ARG A 15 -10.19 -3.99 -5.05
C ARG A 15 -11.15 -5.22 -4.97
N PRO A 16 -10.68 -6.41 -4.52
CA PRO A 16 -11.24 -7.71 -4.90
C PRO A 16 -12.48 -8.15 -4.09
N CYS A 17 -13.31 -8.94 -4.77
CA CYS A 17 -14.49 -9.62 -4.25
C CYS A 17 -14.11 -10.63 -3.15
N PHE A 18 -14.77 -10.51 -2.00
CA PHE A 18 -14.96 -11.62 -1.06
C PHE A 18 -16.25 -12.34 -1.43
N HIS A 19 -16.18 -13.65 -1.64
CA HIS A 19 -17.38 -14.48 -1.70
C HIS A 19 -18.01 -14.53 -0.31
N SER A 20 -19.21 -13.98 -0.16
CA SER A 20 -20.09 -14.24 0.98
C SER A 20 -21.26 -15.10 0.52
N SER A 21 -21.41 -16.25 1.15
CA SER A 21 -22.58 -17.11 1.10
C SER A 21 -23.86 -16.31 1.32
N LEU A 22 -24.85 -16.49 0.43
CA LEU A 22 -26.21 -16.00 0.61
C LEU A 22 -26.88 -16.76 1.76
N SER A 23 -26.78 -16.21 2.97
CA SER A 23 -27.67 -16.57 4.07
C SER A 23 -28.78 -15.52 4.11
N LEU A 24 -29.96 -15.89 3.59
CA LEU A 24 -31.21 -15.17 3.81
C LEU A 24 -31.54 -15.21 5.30
N LEU A 25 -31.10 -14.20 6.05
CA LEU A 25 -31.56 -13.96 7.40
C LEU A 25 -32.64 -12.89 7.36
N PHE A 26 -33.83 -13.32 7.80
CA PHE A 26 -35.04 -12.55 8.02
C PHE A 26 -34.75 -11.15 8.59
N TYR A 27 -35.35 -10.14 7.95
CA TYR A 27 -35.48 -8.80 8.50
C TYR A 27 -36.24 -8.90 9.83
N SER A 28 -35.51 -8.89 10.94
CA SER A 28 -36.05 -8.49 12.22
C SER A 28 -35.81 -6.98 12.32
N SER A 29 -36.87 -6.21 12.10
CA SER A 29 -36.91 -4.78 12.38
C SER A 29 -36.82 -4.56 13.88
N LYS A 30 -35.61 -4.64 14.43
CA LYS A 30 -35.29 -3.86 15.62
C LYS A 30 -35.30 -2.40 15.16
N THR A 31 -36.32 -1.66 15.58
CA THR A 31 -36.30 -0.20 15.59
C THR A 31 -34.97 0.23 16.21
N SER A 32 -34.01 0.66 15.38
CA SER A 32 -32.80 1.28 15.90
C SER A 32 -33.25 2.50 16.65
N GLU A 33 -33.01 2.56 17.96
CA GLU A 33 -33.09 3.82 18.69
C GLU A 33 -32.38 4.89 17.85
N SER A 34 -33.14 5.91 17.46
CA SER A 34 -32.62 7.07 16.74
C SER A 34 -31.44 7.60 17.56
N ASN A 35 -30.24 7.55 16.99
CA ASN A 35 -29.06 8.09 17.63
C ASN A 35 -28.98 9.58 17.27
N PRO A 36 -29.13 10.50 18.23
CA PRO A 36 -29.19 11.94 17.95
C PRO A 36 -27.96 12.45 17.21
N THR A 37 -26.78 11.87 17.49
CA THR A 37 -25.53 12.24 16.82
C THR A 37 -25.51 11.77 15.37
N ALA A 38 -26.06 10.60 15.07
CA ALA A 38 -26.14 10.11 13.70
C ALA A 38 -27.08 10.98 12.85
N GLU A 39 -28.27 11.29 13.39
CA GLU A 39 -29.23 12.17 12.71
C GLU A 39 -28.67 13.57 12.49
N TYR A 40 -28.00 14.14 13.50
CA TYR A 40 -27.33 15.43 13.36
C TYR A 40 -26.31 15.43 12.22
N LEU A 41 -25.43 14.42 12.15
CA LEU A 41 -24.39 14.35 11.11
C LEU A 41 -24.98 14.14 9.70
N ILE A 42 -26.04 13.34 9.58
CA ILE A 42 -26.73 13.08 8.30
C ILE A 42 -27.52 14.30 7.85
N ASN A 43 -28.36 14.86 8.72
CA ASN A 43 -29.31 15.88 8.33
C ASN A 43 -28.66 17.26 8.20
N HIS A 44 -27.72 17.61 9.10
CA HIS A 44 -27.11 18.93 9.14
C HIS A 44 -25.83 19.01 8.27
N HIS A 45 -24.98 17.99 8.33
CA HIS A 45 -23.70 17.96 7.61
C HIS A 45 -23.71 17.10 6.35
N GLN A 46 -24.85 16.47 6.04
CA GLN A 46 -25.06 15.62 4.87
C GLN A 46 -24.12 14.42 4.82
N PHE A 47 -23.53 14.00 5.95
CA PHE A 47 -22.59 12.87 5.94
C PHE A 47 -23.26 11.56 5.59
N SER A 48 -22.47 10.64 5.02
CA SER A 48 -22.93 9.29 4.73
C SER A 48 -23.46 8.59 6.00
N PRO A 49 -24.55 7.78 5.91
CA PRO A 49 -25.06 7.03 7.04
C PRO A 49 -24.00 6.14 7.71
N GLU A 50 -23.07 5.59 6.93
CA GLU A 50 -21.95 4.80 7.44
C GLU A 50 -21.03 5.63 8.35
N ALA A 51 -20.65 6.84 7.91
CA ALA A 51 -19.80 7.72 8.71
C ALA A 51 -20.50 8.17 9.99
N ALA A 52 -21.77 8.56 9.88
CA ALA A 52 -22.58 9.02 10.98
C ALA A 52 -22.80 7.94 12.04
N PHE A 53 -23.19 6.73 11.63
CA PHE A 53 -23.40 5.60 12.54
C PHE A 53 -22.11 5.20 13.27
N LYS A 54 -20.97 5.20 12.56
CA LYS A 54 -19.68 4.89 13.17
C LYS A 54 -19.29 5.94 14.20
N ALA A 55 -19.51 7.21 13.90
CA ALA A 55 -19.30 8.30 14.85
C ALA A 55 -20.16 8.13 16.10
N SER A 56 -21.44 7.86 15.88
CA SER A 56 -22.47 7.81 16.90
C SER A 56 -22.34 6.60 17.83
N SER A 57 -21.68 5.52 17.36
CA SER A 57 -21.30 4.38 18.19
C SER A 57 -20.27 4.73 19.27
N THR A 58 -19.47 5.77 19.05
CA THR A 58 -18.46 6.25 20.01
C THR A 58 -18.97 7.44 20.82
N ILE A 59 -19.81 8.29 20.21
CA ILE A 59 -20.40 9.47 20.84
C ILE A 59 -21.90 9.43 20.57
N ALA A 60 -22.65 8.87 21.52
CA ALA A 60 -24.10 8.79 21.39
C ALA A 60 -24.77 10.18 21.43
N TYR A 61 -24.17 11.13 22.15
CA TYR A 61 -24.72 12.47 22.35
C TYR A 61 -23.65 13.57 22.28
N LEU A 62 -23.87 14.55 21.41
CA LEU A 62 -23.09 15.79 21.35
C LEU A 62 -23.68 16.81 22.32
N ARG A 63 -22.94 17.11 23.40
CA ARG A 63 -23.39 18.08 24.42
C ARG A 63 -23.52 19.51 23.88
N ASN A 64 -22.65 19.88 22.94
CA ASN A 64 -22.67 21.19 22.32
C ASN A 64 -22.52 21.07 20.78
N PRO A 65 -23.63 20.85 20.05
CA PRO A 65 -23.60 20.75 18.59
C PRO A 65 -23.00 21.97 17.89
N ALA A 66 -23.18 23.18 18.45
CA ALA A 66 -22.62 24.41 17.90
C ALA A 66 -21.08 24.41 17.91
N GLU A 67 -20.44 23.86 18.96
CA GLU A 67 -18.99 23.69 18.98
C GLU A 67 -18.52 22.68 17.92
N SER A 68 -19.28 21.61 17.70
CA SER A 68 -19.01 20.66 16.61
C SER A 68 -19.12 21.34 15.24
N ASP A 69 -20.11 22.21 15.03
CA ASP A 69 -20.25 23.00 13.81
C ASP A 69 -19.04 23.90 13.56
N LEU A 70 -18.51 24.56 14.62
CA LEU A 70 -17.30 25.39 14.51
C LEU A 70 -16.08 24.57 14.11
N VAL A 71 -15.88 23.39 14.71
CA VAL A 71 -14.79 22.48 14.34
C VAL A 71 -14.89 22.06 12.88
N LEU A 72 -16.08 21.61 12.46
CA LEU A 72 -16.30 21.15 11.09
C LEU A 72 -16.16 22.27 10.07
N SER A 73 -16.66 23.47 10.37
CA SER A 73 -16.56 24.63 9.49
C SER A 73 -15.10 25.06 9.33
N PHE A 74 -14.35 25.16 10.43
CA PHE A 74 -12.92 25.49 10.37
C PHE A 74 -12.12 24.47 9.55
N LEU A 75 -12.38 23.18 9.71
CA LEU A 75 -11.69 22.16 8.92
C LEU A 75 -12.03 22.28 7.43
N LYS A 76 -13.30 22.57 7.07
CA LYS A 76 -13.70 22.86 5.68
C LYS A 76 -12.95 24.07 5.11
N GLU A 77 -12.89 25.16 5.88
CA GLU A 77 -12.15 26.37 5.53
C GLU A 77 -10.64 26.12 5.39
N SER A 78 -10.11 25.16 6.16
CA SER A 78 -8.71 24.70 6.07
C SER A 78 -8.45 23.67 4.96
N GLY A 79 -9.36 23.56 3.98
CA GLY A 79 -9.19 22.71 2.79
C GLY A 79 -9.65 21.26 2.92
N PHE A 80 -10.31 20.86 4.02
CA PHE A 80 -10.83 19.50 4.17
C PHE A 80 -12.13 19.32 3.37
N SER A 81 -12.13 18.37 2.44
CA SER A 81 -13.34 17.96 1.74
C SER A 81 -14.29 17.18 2.65
N LYS A 82 -15.53 16.98 2.21
CA LYS A 82 -16.50 16.14 2.92
C LYS A 82 -15.98 14.71 3.15
N THR A 83 -15.32 14.12 2.14
CA THR A 83 -14.75 12.77 2.26
C THR A 83 -13.61 12.71 3.26
N HIS A 84 -12.79 13.76 3.34
CA HIS A 84 -11.76 13.92 4.37
C HIS A 84 -12.37 13.94 5.78
N LEU A 85 -13.43 14.73 5.99
CA LEU A 85 -14.11 14.84 7.28
C LEU A 85 -14.80 13.54 7.69
N GLU A 86 -15.53 12.90 6.78
CA GLU A 86 -16.15 11.60 7.04
C GLU A 86 -15.11 10.56 7.46
N GLY A 87 -13.98 10.48 6.75
CA GLY A 87 -12.89 9.56 7.08
C GLY A 87 -12.18 9.88 8.40
N VAL A 88 -12.11 11.16 8.79
CA VAL A 88 -11.57 11.58 10.09
C VAL A 88 -12.52 11.15 11.21
N ILE A 89 -13.79 11.52 11.12
CA ILE A 89 -14.80 11.27 12.16
C ILE A 89 -15.02 9.77 12.34
N GLN A 90 -15.02 8.97 11.27
CA GLN A 90 -15.12 7.51 11.38
C GLN A 90 -14.03 6.86 12.24
N ARG A 91 -12.85 7.49 12.34
CA ARG A 91 -11.71 6.96 13.10
C ARG A 91 -11.54 7.63 14.45
N ILE A 92 -11.86 8.91 14.54
CA ILE A 92 -11.75 9.70 15.77
C ILE A 92 -12.99 10.58 15.99
N PRO A 93 -14.16 10.00 16.30
CA PRO A 93 -15.39 10.77 16.46
C PRO A 93 -15.27 11.91 17.47
N ARG A 94 -14.39 11.76 18.47
CA ARG A 94 -14.10 12.75 19.52
C ARG A 94 -13.56 14.08 19.01
N ILE A 95 -13.21 14.20 17.72
CA ILE A 95 -12.85 15.48 17.12
C ILE A 95 -14.00 16.47 17.13
N LEU A 96 -15.24 15.99 17.06
CA LEU A 96 -16.44 16.82 17.14
C LEU A 96 -16.56 17.56 18.47
N CYS A 97 -15.88 17.06 19.51
CA CYS A 97 -15.87 17.65 20.85
C CYS A 97 -14.49 18.22 21.21
N ALA A 98 -13.58 18.35 20.25
CA ALA A 98 -12.24 18.88 20.52
C ALA A 98 -12.28 20.41 20.61
N ASN A 99 -11.49 20.98 21.53
CA ASN A 99 -11.38 22.41 21.64
C ASN A 99 -10.63 22.98 20.42
N LEU A 100 -11.32 23.80 19.63
CA LEU A 100 -10.82 24.30 18.36
C LEU A 100 -9.50 25.08 18.50
N ASP A 101 -9.44 26.01 19.46
CA ASP A 101 -8.33 26.97 19.60
C ASP A 101 -7.08 26.37 20.24
N THR A 102 -7.23 25.40 21.13
CA THR A 102 -6.10 24.76 21.82
C THR A 102 -5.70 23.43 21.19
N SER A 103 -6.66 22.69 20.60
CA SER A 103 -6.43 21.34 20.11
C SER A 103 -6.19 21.27 18.61
N ILE A 104 -6.90 22.02 17.77
CA ILE A 104 -6.85 21.84 16.31
C ILE A 104 -6.06 22.95 15.63
N LYS A 105 -6.45 24.23 15.81
CA LYS A 105 -5.83 25.39 15.16
C LYS A 105 -4.30 25.42 15.28
N PRO A 106 -3.68 25.19 16.45
CA PRO A 106 -2.23 25.26 16.58
C PRO A 106 -1.51 24.20 15.73
N LYS A 107 -2.12 23.02 15.53
CA LYS A 107 -1.49 21.93 14.77
C LYS A 107 -1.52 22.24 13.28
N ILE A 108 -2.66 22.72 12.77
CA ILE A 108 -2.77 23.16 11.38
C ILE A 108 -1.80 24.33 11.11
N LYS A 109 -1.75 25.30 12.03
CA LYS A 109 -0.83 26.44 11.92
C LYS A 109 0.64 26.00 11.82
N ILE A 110 1.08 25.00 12.60
CA ILE A 110 2.46 24.46 12.49
C ILE A 110 2.76 23.96 11.07
N PHE A 111 1.83 23.25 10.43
CA PHE A 111 2.05 22.81 9.05
C PHE A 111 2.10 24.00 8.08
N GLN A 112 1.20 24.97 8.24
CA GLN A 112 1.17 26.18 7.40
C GLN A 112 2.45 27.00 7.54
N ASP A 113 2.92 27.22 8.76
CA ASP A 113 4.16 27.94 9.07
C ASP A 113 5.40 27.23 8.48
N LEU A 114 5.34 25.90 8.27
CA LEU A 114 6.38 25.10 7.61
C LEU A 114 6.21 24.99 6.08
N GLY A 115 5.21 25.67 5.52
CA GLY A 115 4.96 25.81 4.10
C GLY A 115 4.21 24.66 3.45
N PHE A 116 3.45 23.87 4.21
CA PHE A 116 2.54 22.87 3.63
C PHE A 116 1.29 23.56 3.09
N SER A 117 0.79 23.09 1.94
CA SER A 117 -0.48 23.58 1.39
C SER A 117 -1.67 23.05 2.22
N ASP A 118 -2.79 23.76 2.22
CA ASP A 118 -4.01 23.30 2.92
C ASP A 118 -4.47 21.92 2.41
N SER A 119 -4.30 21.65 1.10
CA SER A 119 -4.57 20.34 0.51
C SER A 119 -3.65 19.25 1.06
N ASP A 120 -2.36 19.51 1.21
CA ASP A 120 -1.42 18.55 1.80
C ASP A 120 -1.76 18.27 3.27
N ILE A 121 -2.11 19.33 4.01
CA ILE A 121 -2.50 19.23 5.42
C ILE A 121 -3.74 18.35 5.57
N ALA A 122 -4.76 18.59 4.75
CA ALA A 122 -5.97 17.79 4.73
C ALA A 122 -5.66 16.31 4.42
N GLU A 123 -4.86 16.03 3.40
CA GLU A 123 -4.46 14.68 3.03
C GLU A 123 -3.65 13.96 4.12
N ILE A 124 -2.73 14.65 4.80
CA ILE A 124 -1.92 14.10 5.89
C ILE A 124 -2.81 13.77 7.09
N ILE A 125 -3.61 14.73 7.56
CA ILE A 125 -4.46 14.55 8.74
C ILE A 125 -5.57 13.53 8.46
N SER A 126 -6.17 13.56 7.27
CA SER A 126 -7.12 12.51 6.86
C SER A 126 -6.45 11.17 6.62
N SER A 127 -5.13 11.06 6.49
CA SER A 127 -4.45 9.76 6.50
C SER A 127 -4.21 9.24 7.92
N ASP A 128 -3.89 10.11 8.89
CA ASP A 128 -3.73 9.75 10.31
C ASP A 128 -4.24 10.86 11.27
N PRO A 129 -5.53 10.86 11.62
CA PRO A 129 -6.13 11.95 12.40
C PRO A 129 -5.62 12.06 13.83
N TRP A 130 -4.99 11.01 14.35
CA TRP A 130 -4.40 11.00 15.69
C TRP A 130 -3.28 12.04 15.86
N ILE A 131 -2.75 12.59 14.75
CA ILE A 131 -1.83 13.72 14.74
C ILE A 131 -2.41 14.92 15.52
N LEU A 132 -3.71 15.15 15.46
CA LEU A 132 -4.36 16.29 16.14
C LEU A 132 -4.39 16.18 17.67
N TRP A 133 -4.16 15.00 18.23
CA TRP A 133 -4.09 14.77 19.69
C TRP A 133 -2.67 14.87 20.25
N ARG A 134 -1.67 15.20 19.42
CA ARG A 134 -0.29 15.37 19.88
C ARG A 134 -0.06 16.78 20.40
N SER A 135 0.91 16.90 21.31
CA SER A 135 1.39 18.21 21.75
C SER A 135 1.94 18.97 20.54
N ALA A 136 1.40 20.16 20.28
CA ALA A 136 1.74 20.98 19.13
C ALA A 136 3.26 21.29 19.11
N ASP A 137 3.76 21.86 20.20
CA ASP A 137 5.08 22.48 20.20
C ASP A 137 6.21 21.48 20.46
N ASN A 138 5.99 20.46 21.30
CA ASN A 138 7.07 19.57 21.74
C ASN A 138 7.35 18.38 20.80
N ARG A 139 6.52 18.14 19.78
CA ARG A 139 6.67 16.92 18.93
C ARG A 139 6.40 17.13 17.45
N LEU A 140 5.35 17.86 17.08
CA LEU A 140 4.92 17.95 15.68
C LEU A 140 5.93 18.74 14.83
N GLY A 141 6.24 19.97 15.25
CA GLY A 141 7.19 20.84 14.56
C GLY A 141 8.58 20.22 14.38
N PRO A 142 9.23 19.74 15.46
CA PRO A 142 10.53 19.07 15.36
C PRO A 142 10.51 17.86 14.42
N ALA A 143 9.48 17.02 14.47
CA ALA A 143 9.36 15.87 13.58
C ALA A 143 9.28 16.31 12.10
N LEU A 144 8.48 17.32 11.78
CA LEU A 144 8.36 17.84 10.42
C LEU A 144 9.68 18.43 9.90
N LEU A 145 10.42 19.13 10.76
CA LEU A 145 11.75 19.67 10.42
C LEU A 145 12.75 18.55 10.12
N VAL A 146 12.77 17.48 10.92
CA VAL A 146 13.62 16.30 10.65
C VAL A 146 13.26 15.67 9.31
N LEU A 147 11.98 15.43 9.05
CA LEU A 147 11.53 14.85 7.78
C LEU A 147 11.92 15.74 6.60
N LYS A 148 11.74 17.07 6.70
CA LYS A 148 12.12 18.03 5.66
C LYS A 148 13.63 18.03 5.44
N SER A 149 14.44 17.92 6.49
CA SER A 149 15.91 17.83 6.38
C SER A 149 16.38 16.58 5.63
N ILE A 150 15.66 15.47 5.76
CA ILE A 150 16.02 14.19 5.13
C ILE A 150 15.48 14.10 3.69
N LEU A 151 14.27 14.61 3.44
CA LEU A 151 13.56 14.47 2.16
C LEU A 151 13.72 15.66 1.22
N GLY A 152 14.15 16.82 1.73
CA GLY A 152 14.41 18.02 0.94
C GLY A 152 13.18 18.82 0.50
N CYS A 153 11.99 18.24 0.42
CA CYS A 153 10.77 18.97 0.04
C CYS A 153 9.50 18.52 0.77
N ASN A 154 8.52 19.42 0.89
CA ASN A 154 7.24 19.16 1.56
C ASN A 154 6.39 18.10 0.82
N ALA A 155 6.51 18.00 -0.50
CA ALA A 155 5.79 17.00 -1.29
C ALA A 155 6.18 15.56 -0.89
N ASP A 156 7.49 15.30 -0.71
CA ASP A 156 7.96 13.99 -0.26
C ASP A 156 7.63 13.72 1.20
N VAL A 157 7.65 14.75 2.06
CA VAL A 157 7.18 14.63 3.46
C VAL A 157 5.70 14.26 3.48
N CYS A 158 4.85 14.95 2.71
CA CYS A 158 3.43 14.64 2.56
C CYS A 158 3.23 13.19 2.10
N LYS A 159 3.93 12.78 1.03
CA LYS A 159 3.90 11.40 0.52
C LYS A 159 4.26 10.37 1.59
N LEU A 160 5.31 10.61 2.39
CA LEU A 160 5.70 9.71 3.48
C LEU A 160 4.65 9.66 4.59
N LEU A 161 4.11 10.80 5.01
CA LEU A 161 3.13 10.89 6.10
C LEU A 161 1.79 10.26 5.72
N LYS A 162 1.39 10.32 4.44
CA LYS A 162 0.24 9.56 3.92
C LYS A 162 0.46 8.04 4.00
N LEU A 163 1.69 7.58 3.82
CA LEU A 163 2.05 6.17 4.02
C LEU A 163 2.15 5.79 5.50
N CYS A 164 2.64 6.71 6.34
CA CYS A 164 2.86 6.47 7.76
C CYS A 164 2.83 7.76 8.60
N GLY A 165 1.66 8.16 9.10
CA GLY A 165 1.53 9.31 10.01
C GLY A 165 2.23 9.14 11.37
N ARG A 166 2.63 7.90 11.71
CA ARG A 166 3.34 7.58 12.95
C ARG A 166 4.63 8.36 13.13
N TYR A 167 5.27 8.84 12.06
CA TYR A 167 6.45 9.69 12.17
C TYR A 167 6.20 10.94 13.03
N LEU A 168 4.99 11.47 13.06
CA LEU A 168 4.64 12.63 13.91
C LEU A 168 4.29 12.24 15.35
N GLN A 169 4.38 10.95 15.67
CA GLN A 169 4.10 10.39 17.00
C GLN A 169 5.37 10.02 17.77
N HIS A 170 6.53 10.02 17.10
CA HIS A 170 7.82 9.62 17.65
C HIS A 170 8.81 10.80 17.68
N ASP A 171 9.81 10.69 18.55
CA ASP A 171 11.01 11.54 18.50
C ASP A 171 11.87 11.04 17.32
N LEU A 172 11.90 11.81 16.24
CA LEU A 172 12.57 11.41 14.99
C LEU A 172 14.09 11.55 15.04
N GLU A 173 14.65 12.30 15.98
CA GLU A 173 16.09 12.32 16.21
C GLU A 173 16.54 10.98 16.81
N LYS A 174 15.82 10.52 17.85
CA LYS A 174 16.12 9.25 18.53
C LYS A 174 15.68 8.00 17.78
N SER A 175 14.73 8.13 16.84
CA SER A 175 14.25 7.01 16.03
C SER A 175 14.80 7.06 14.61
N LEU A 176 14.19 7.85 13.72
CA LEU A 176 14.54 7.90 12.31
C LEU A 176 16.03 8.21 12.07
N ARG A 177 16.56 9.30 12.62
CA ARG A 177 17.95 9.70 12.36
C ARG A 177 18.94 8.69 12.95
N ALA A 178 18.76 8.32 14.22
CA ALA A 178 19.60 7.31 14.87
C ALA A 178 19.60 5.96 14.11
N ASN A 179 18.43 5.53 13.61
CA ASN A 179 18.32 4.28 12.84
C ASN A 179 18.91 4.41 11.43
N MET A 180 18.80 5.57 10.79
CA MET A 180 19.48 5.83 9.51
C MET A 180 21.00 5.80 9.67
N GLU A 181 21.56 6.40 10.72
CA GLU A 181 22.99 6.36 11.00
C GLU A 181 23.47 4.94 11.35
N LEU A 182 22.70 4.17 12.12
CA LEU A 182 22.98 2.76 12.37
C LEU A 182 23.01 1.95 11.07
N LEU A 183 21.99 2.07 10.23
CA LEU A 183 21.94 1.35 8.94
C LEU A 183 23.08 1.79 8.01
N LYS A 184 23.49 3.06 8.07
CA LYS A 184 24.64 3.59 7.34
C LYS A 184 25.95 2.98 7.84
N SER A 185 26.15 2.87 9.15
CA SER A 185 27.34 2.21 9.71
C SER A 185 27.41 0.72 9.38
N LEU A 186 26.29 0.11 9.00
CA LEU A 186 26.21 -1.27 8.52
C LEU A 186 26.42 -1.42 7.00
N GLY A 187 26.78 -0.34 6.31
CA GLY A 187 27.15 -0.35 4.88
C GLY A 187 26.03 0.08 3.92
N ILE A 188 24.87 0.53 4.42
CA ILE A 188 23.76 0.93 3.56
C ILE A 188 23.91 2.41 3.16
N GLY A 189 23.96 2.67 1.85
CA GLY A 189 24.11 4.03 1.33
C GLY A 189 22.90 4.94 1.59
N SER A 190 23.13 6.24 1.80
CA SER A 190 22.08 7.23 2.12
C SER A 190 20.95 7.29 1.09
N THR A 191 21.26 7.20 -0.20
CA THR A 191 20.24 7.16 -1.27
C THR A 191 19.34 5.93 -1.15
N GLN A 192 19.89 4.78 -0.74
CA GLN A 192 19.10 3.58 -0.49
C GLN A 192 18.20 3.77 0.73
N LEU A 193 18.70 4.37 1.82
CA LEU A 193 17.90 4.63 3.02
C LEU A 193 16.66 5.46 2.68
N VAL A 194 16.82 6.57 1.95
CA VAL A 194 15.70 7.42 1.53
C VAL A 194 14.73 6.65 0.63
N LYS A 195 15.23 5.90 -0.36
CA LYS A 195 14.38 5.06 -1.22
C LYS A 195 13.56 4.05 -0.42
N TYR A 196 14.16 3.43 0.58
CA TYR A 196 13.52 2.40 1.40
C TYR A 196 12.65 2.97 2.52
N LEU A 197 12.76 4.27 2.82
CA LEU A 197 11.84 4.99 3.70
C LEU A 197 10.39 4.91 3.19
N PHE A 198 10.19 5.00 1.88
CA PHE A 198 8.86 4.86 1.26
C PHE A 198 8.39 3.42 1.11
N ARG A 199 9.30 2.44 1.15
CA ARG A 199 8.97 1.01 0.97
C ARG A 199 8.69 0.31 2.30
N PHE A 200 9.50 0.58 3.31
CA PHE A 200 9.35 0.03 4.66
C PHE A 200 9.43 1.16 5.70
N PRO A 201 8.48 2.11 5.71
CA PRO A 201 8.52 3.26 6.62
C PRO A 201 8.60 2.87 8.09
N ARG A 202 8.03 1.72 8.46
CA ARG A 202 8.03 1.27 9.86
C ARG A 202 9.38 0.72 10.35
N LEU A 203 10.30 0.37 9.44
CA LEU A 203 11.63 -0.12 9.80
C LEU A 203 12.38 0.92 10.65
N TYR A 204 12.35 2.18 10.22
CA TYR A 204 13.05 3.29 10.87
C TYR A 204 12.45 3.75 12.20
N LEU A 205 11.29 3.20 12.57
CA LEU A 205 10.63 3.47 13.86
C LEU A 205 10.78 2.30 14.84
N ARG A 206 11.54 1.25 14.47
CA ARG A 206 11.86 0.13 15.37
C ARG A 206 12.93 0.56 16.37
N LYS A 207 13.01 -0.18 17.49
CA LYS A 207 14.17 -0.09 18.38
C LYS A 207 15.42 -0.62 17.68
N GLN A 208 16.59 -0.12 18.06
CA GLN A 208 17.86 -0.49 17.43
C GLN A 208 18.17 -1.97 17.61
N GLU A 209 17.84 -2.56 18.76
CA GLU A 209 18.07 -3.99 19.03
C GLU A 209 17.33 -4.87 18.01
N ASN A 210 16.09 -4.50 17.68
CA ASN A 210 15.31 -5.21 16.66
C ASN A 210 15.91 -5.07 15.26
N ILE A 211 16.44 -3.88 14.92
CA ILE A 211 17.10 -3.66 13.62
C ILE A 211 18.34 -4.55 13.52
N LEU A 212 19.15 -4.61 14.58
CA LEU A 212 20.33 -5.47 14.64
C LEU A 212 19.97 -6.96 14.53
N GLU A 213 18.89 -7.40 15.20
CA GLU A 213 18.39 -8.77 15.05
C GLU A 213 17.98 -9.08 13.60
N PHE A 214 17.29 -8.15 12.92
CA PHE A 214 16.93 -8.33 11.51
C PHE A 214 18.16 -8.40 10.61
N VAL A 215 19.17 -7.57 10.88
CA VAL A 215 20.45 -7.56 10.16
C VAL A 215 21.16 -8.90 10.33
N GLU A 216 21.30 -9.38 11.57
CA GLU A 216 21.93 -10.66 11.87
C GLU A 216 21.23 -11.83 11.16
N ARG A 217 19.89 -11.83 11.15
CA ARG A 217 19.12 -12.83 10.41
C ARG A 217 19.38 -12.77 8.91
N VAL A 218 19.46 -11.58 8.32
CA VAL A 218 19.75 -11.41 6.89
C VAL A 218 21.20 -11.81 6.56
N ASP A 219 22.16 -11.53 7.45
CA ASP A 219 23.55 -11.98 7.29
C ASP A 219 23.65 -13.51 7.32
N LYS A 220 22.94 -14.17 8.24
CA LYS A 220 22.84 -15.64 8.31
C LYS A 220 22.24 -16.25 7.04
N MET A 221 21.45 -15.48 6.29
CA MET A 221 20.91 -15.89 4.98
C MET A 221 21.90 -15.66 3.82
N GLY A 222 23.14 -15.22 4.12
CA GLY A 222 24.25 -15.11 3.17
C GLY A 222 24.14 -13.91 2.24
N PHE A 223 23.52 -12.81 2.66
CA PHE A 223 23.50 -11.59 1.85
C PHE A 223 24.84 -10.88 1.88
N ASP A 224 25.24 -10.36 0.71
CA ASP A 224 26.28 -9.34 0.64
C ASP A 224 25.70 -7.99 1.07
N ARG A 225 26.31 -7.36 2.07
CA ARG A 225 25.90 -6.03 2.58
C ARG A 225 26.06 -4.92 1.56
N ASN A 226 26.95 -5.08 0.58
CA ASN A 226 27.13 -4.12 -0.52
C ASN A 226 26.02 -4.23 -1.59
N SER A 227 25.22 -5.30 -1.56
CA SER A 227 24.10 -5.47 -2.48
C SER A 227 22.97 -4.50 -2.17
N GLY A 228 22.40 -3.87 -3.19
CA GLY A 228 21.16 -3.09 -3.05
C GLY A 228 19.95 -3.90 -2.59
N MET A 229 20.06 -5.24 -2.56
CA MET A 229 19.03 -6.12 -2.02
C MET A 229 19.11 -6.28 -0.49
N PHE A 230 20.22 -5.91 0.15
CA PHE A 230 20.43 -6.10 1.59
C PHE A 230 19.38 -5.37 2.43
N ILE A 231 19.22 -4.05 2.26
CA ILE A 231 18.15 -3.29 2.94
C ILE A 231 16.75 -3.77 2.55
N SER A 232 16.58 -4.30 1.35
CA SER A 232 15.31 -4.88 0.93
C SER A 232 14.97 -6.13 1.73
N ALA A 233 15.96 -6.98 2.00
CA ALA A 233 15.81 -8.17 2.81
C ALA A 233 15.53 -7.82 4.26
N ILE A 234 16.26 -6.86 4.84
CA ILE A 234 15.98 -6.33 6.19
C ILE A 234 14.54 -5.84 6.27
N GLY A 235 14.10 -5.05 5.28
CA GLY A 235 12.73 -4.57 5.20
C GLY A 235 11.69 -5.69 5.21
N ILE A 236 11.91 -6.74 4.40
CA ILE A 236 11.01 -7.90 4.34
C ILE A 236 11.00 -8.66 5.67
N ILE A 237 12.16 -8.99 6.23
CA ILE A 237 12.27 -9.69 7.52
C ILE A 237 11.62 -8.87 8.64
N SER A 238 11.80 -7.55 8.67
CA SER A 238 11.22 -6.66 9.68
C SER A 238 9.69 -6.58 9.63
N SER A 239 9.10 -6.95 8.49
CA SER A 239 7.66 -6.83 8.19
C SER A 239 6.84 -8.06 8.56
N MET A 240 7.49 -9.16 8.92
CA MET A 240 6.81 -10.42 9.26
C MET A 240 7.45 -11.08 10.48
N ARG A 241 6.71 -12.00 11.11
CA ARG A 241 7.22 -12.77 12.25
C ARG A 241 8.11 -13.93 11.76
N VAL A 242 8.89 -14.51 12.67
CA VAL A 242 9.73 -15.68 12.38
C VAL A 242 8.88 -16.84 11.85
N GLU A 243 7.74 -17.10 12.48
CA GLU A 243 6.84 -18.19 12.11
C GLU A 243 6.26 -17.98 10.70
N THR A 244 5.96 -16.72 10.33
CA THR A 244 5.50 -16.38 8.98
C THR A 244 6.58 -16.65 7.93
N TRP A 245 7.84 -16.36 8.25
CA TRP A 245 8.96 -16.69 7.37
C TRP A 245 9.10 -18.21 7.21
N GLU A 246 9.06 -18.97 8.30
CA GLU A 246 9.18 -20.42 8.27
C GLU A 246 8.04 -21.10 7.49
N MET A 247 6.81 -20.61 7.61
CA MET A 247 5.67 -21.08 6.81
C MET A 247 5.91 -20.87 5.32
N LYS A 248 6.49 -19.73 4.91
CA LYS A 248 6.87 -19.51 3.50
C LYS A 248 7.95 -20.47 3.03
N VAL A 249 8.98 -20.72 3.84
CA VAL A 249 10.02 -21.70 3.52
C VAL A 249 9.43 -23.11 3.39
N LYS A 250 8.51 -23.49 4.28
CA LYS A 250 7.76 -24.77 4.20
C LYS A 250 6.90 -24.85 2.94
N LEU A 251 6.21 -23.78 2.57
CA LEU A 251 5.44 -23.71 1.32
C LEU A 251 6.34 -23.96 0.11
N PHE A 252 7.45 -23.22 -0.02
CA PHE A 252 8.36 -23.41 -1.15
C PHE A 252 8.92 -24.84 -1.21
N ARG A 253 9.25 -25.45 -0.07
CA ARG A 253 9.62 -26.87 0.00
C ARG A 253 8.52 -27.81 -0.50
N SER A 254 7.26 -27.57 -0.11
CA SER A 254 6.12 -28.35 -0.61
C SER A 254 5.89 -28.22 -2.11
N LEU A 255 6.39 -27.13 -2.72
CA LEU A 255 6.37 -26.89 -4.16
C LEU A 255 7.62 -27.44 -4.88
N GLY A 256 8.46 -28.22 -4.20
CA GLY A 256 9.67 -28.83 -4.76
C GLY A 256 10.88 -27.90 -4.83
N ILE A 257 10.86 -26.73 -4.19
CA ILE A 257 11.99 -25.80 -4.14
C ILE A 257 12.82 -26.07 -2.89
N SER A 258 14.11 -26.39 -3.07
CA SER A 258 15.01 -26.67 -1.95
C SER A 258 15.23 -25.43 -1.08
N GLU A 259 15.53 -25.61 0.20
CA GLU A 259 15.78 -24.49 1.11
C GLU A 259 16.97 -23.62 0.63
N LYS A 260 18.00 -24.24 0.04
CA LYS A 260 19.11 -23.55 -0.60
C LYS A 260 18.63 -22.62 -1.72
N ASP A 261 17.71 -23.09 -2.55
CA ASP A 261 17.14 -22.31 -3.65
C ASP A 261 16.22 -21.21 -3.13
N VAL A 262 15.47 -21.46 -2.05
CA VAL A 262 14.66 -20.42 -1.38
C VAL A 262 15.55 -19.25 -0.95
N PHE A 263 16.66 -19.53 -0.26
CA PHE A 263 17.58 -18.46 0.13
C PHE A 263 18.26 -17.79 -1.08
N ALA A 264 18.57 -18.52 -2.15
CA ALA A 264 19.10 -17.95 -3.38
C ALA A 264 18.08 -17.04 -4.11
N MET A 265 16.80 -17.42 -4.11
CA MET A 265 15.70 -16.58 -4.59
C MET A 265 15.55 -15.34 -3.71
N PHE A 266 15.59 -15.51 -2.39
CA PHE A 266 15.46 -14.39 -1.46
C PHE A 266 16.59 -13.37 -1.66
N ARG A 267 17.84 -13.81 -1.85
CA ARG A 267 18.99 -12.92 -2.13
C ARG A 267 18.84 -12.09 -3.39
N ARG A 268 18.28 -12.67 -4.45
CA ARG A 268 18.06 -11.96 -5.73
C ARG A 268 16.85 -11.05 -5.69
N SER A 269 15.75 -11.52 -5.09
CA SER A 269 14.44 -10.87 -5.14
C SER A 269 13.69 -10.92 -3.80
N PRO A 270 14.15 -10.19 -2.77
CA PRO A 270 13.56 -10.25 -1.43
C PRO A 270 12.06 -9.95 -1.38
N HIS A 271 11.63 -8.99 -2.20
CA HIS A 271 10.25 -8.52 -2.33
C HIS A 271 9.23 -9.60 -2.68
N VAL A 272 9.64 -10.70 -3.33
CA VAL A 272 8.77 -11.86 -3.62
C VAL A 272 8.26 -12.51 -2.34
N PHE A 273 9.04 -12.46 -1.27
CA PHE A 273 8.69 -13.06 0.01
C PHE A 273 7.69 -12.20 0.81
N GLY A 274 7.40 -10.99 0.35
CA GLY A 274 6.29 -10.18 0.86
C GLY A 274 4.90 -10.60 0.33
N ILE A 275 4.84 -11.49 -0.67
CA ILE A 275 3.59 -11.96 -1.28
C ILE A 275 2.92 -13.03 -0.40
N SER A 276 1.58 -13.11 -0.43
CA SER A 276 0.83 -14.09 0.35
C SER A 276 1.04 -15.52 -0.16
N GLU A 277 0.97 -16.50 0.75
CA GLU A 277 1.16 -17.92 0.44
C GLU A 277 0.19 -18.43 -0.62
N ARG A 278 -1.10 -18.09 -0.51
CA ARG A 278 -2.13 -18.39 -1.52
C ARG A 278 -1.68 -17.93 -2.91
N LYS A 279 -1.21 -16.69 -3.00
CA LYS A 279 -0.84 -16.07 -4.27
C LYS A 279 0.41 -16.71 -4.88
N LEU A 280 1.41 -17.04 -4.05
CA LEU A 280 2.60 -17.76 -4.49
C LEU A 280 2.22 -19.11 -5.10
N LYS A 281 1.38 -19.89 -4.40
CA LYS A 281 0.90 -21.19 -4.87
C LYS A 281 0.14 -21.07 -6.20
N GLU A 282 -0.81 -20.15 -6.31
CA GLU A 282 -1.56 -19.94 -7.57
C GLU A 282 -0.67 -19.63 -8.77
N VAL A 283 0.42 -18.87 -8.58
CA VAL A 283 1.33 -18.55 -9.70
C VAL A 283 2.20 -19.75 -10.03
N VAL A 284 2.73 -20.48 -9.04
CA VAL A 284 3.53 -21.69 -9.29
C VAL A 284 2.68 -22.75 -10.00
N ASP A 285 1.46 -23.00 -9.50
CA ASP A 285 0.52 -23.94 -10.10
C ASP A 285 0.20 -23.55 -11.54
N LEU A 286 -0.04 -22.26 -11.83
CA LEU A 286 -0.25 -21.78 -13.21
C LEU A 286 0.96 -22.06 -14.12
N LEU A 287 2.17 -21.75 -13.66
CA LEU A 287 3.38 -21.87 -14.49
C LEU A 287 3.75 -23.34 -14.74
N VAL A 288 3.60 -24.19 -13.72
CA VAL A 288 4.01 -25.60 -13.76
C VAL A 288 2.91 -26.49 -14.37
N SER A 289 1.64 -26.29 -14.00
CA SER A 289 0.54 -27.15 -14.46
C SER A 289 0.24 -26.99 -15.94
N ALA A 290 0.60 -25.85 -16.54
CA ALA A 290 0.53 -25.65 -17.99
C ALA A 290 1.57 -26.48 -18.77
N GLY A 291 2.47 -27.20 -18.09
CA GLY A 291 3.52 -28.03 -18.69
C GLY A 291 4.62 -27.24 -19.43
N LYS A 292 4.51 -25.90 -19.47
CA LYS A 292 5.42 -25.02 -20.21
C LYS A 292 6.67 -24.63 -19.42
N PHE A 293 6.61 -24.67 -18.08
CA PHE A 293 7.70 -24.23 -17.20
C PHE A 293 7.90 -25.21 -16.05
N ASP A 294 9.14 -25.44 -15.67
CA ASP A 294 9.51 -26.29 -14.55
C ASP A 294 9.89 -25.47 -13.30
N ILE A 295 10.12 -26.15 -12.19
CA ILE A 295 10.54 -25.52 -10.94
C ILE A 295 11.87 -24.74 -11.09
N PRO A 296 12.92 -25.26 -11.77
CA PRO A 296 14.12 -24.48 -12.09
C PRO A 296 13.83 -23.15 -12.80
N PHE A 297 12.88 -23.11 -13.74
CA PHE A 297 12.47 -21.87 -14.38
C PHE A 297 11.87 -20.88 -13.37
N VAL A 298 11.00 -21.34 -12.48
CA VAL A 298 10.41 -20.49 -11.41
C VAL A 298 11.49 -19.96 -10.48
N ILE A 299 12.43 -20.81 -10.06
CA ILE A 299 13.57 -20.42 -9.23
C ILE A 299 14.34 -19.31 -9.94
N ASN A 300 14.61 -19.44 -11.23
CA ASN A 300 15.40 -18.46 -11.97
C ASN A 300 14.67 -17.13 -12.25
N ASN A 301 13.34 -17.10 -12.14
CA ASN A 301 12.50 -15.94 -12.50
C ASN A 301 11.48 -15.61 -11.39
N PRO A 302 11.92 -15.37 -10.15
CA PRO A 302 11.03 -15.27 -8.98
C PRO A 302 10.09 -14.06 -9.05
N GLU A 303 10.39 -13.04 -9.85
CA GLU A 303 9.57 -11.84 -10.03
C GLU A 303 8.20 -12.16 -10.65
N LEU A 304 8.09 -13.26 -11.40
CA LEU A 304 6.82 -13.71 -11.98
C LEU A 304 5.77 -13.99 -10.90
N LEU A 305 6.21 -14.43 -9.72
CA LEU A 305 5.37 -14.75 -8.56
C LEU A 305 4.59 -13.52 -8.03
N MET A 306 5.01 -12.31 -8.42
CA MET A 306 4.36 -11.08 -7.99
C MET A 306 3.22 -10.64 -8.90
N TYR A 307 3.16 -11.14 -10.15
CA TYR A 307 2.15 -10.68 -11.09
C TYR A 307 0.77 -11.27 -10.80
N SER A 308 -0.27 -10.50 -11.13
CA SER A 308 -1.64 -10.99 -11.07
C SER A 308 -1.82 -12.18 -12.01
N VAL A 309 -2.46 -13.25 -11.53
CA VAL A 309 -2.75 -14.45 -12.33
C VAL A 309 -3.76 -14.07 -13.40
N GLU A 310 -4.94 -13.59 -12.97
CA GLU A 310 -6.05 -13.26 -13.89
C GLU A 310 -5.77 -12.02 -14.74
N ARG A 311 -5.31 -10.92 -14.14
CA ARG A 311 -5.12 -9.65 -14.87
C ARG A 311 -3.83 -9.55 -15.69
N ARG A 312 -2.83 -10.43 -15.49
CA ARG A 312 -1.52 -10.26 -16.15
C ARG A 312 -0.93 -11.55 -16.70
N LEU A 313 -0.78 -12.60 -15.90
CA LEU A 313 -0.09 -13.81 -16.38
C LEU A 313 -0.94 -14.59 -17.38
N LYS A 314 -2.18 -14.98 -17.04
CA LYS A 314 -3.07 -15.76 -17.90
C LYS A 314 -3.33 -15.10 -19.27
N PRO A 315 -3.77 -13.82 -19.36
CA PRO A 315 -4.05 -13.20 -20.65
C PRO A 315 -2.81 -13.14 -21.53
N ARG A 316 -1.65 -12.87 -20.93
CA ARG A 316 -0.38 -12.78 -21.66
C ARG A 316 0.08 -14.16 -22.13
N LEU A 317 0.01 -15.18 -21.28
CA LEU A 317 0.33 -16.56 -21.68
C LEU A 317 -0.55 -17.05 -22.83
N LYS A 318 -1.85 -16.71 -22.82
CA LYS A 318 -2.78 -17.01 -23.92
C LYS A 318 -2.37 -16.31 -25.22
N VAL A 319 -2.06 -15.02 -25.16
CA VAL A 319 -1.56 -14.27 -26.34
C VAL A 319 -0.28 -14.90 -26.86
N LEU A 320 0.70 -15.19 -25.99
CA LEU A 320 1.95 -15.81 -26.38
C LEU A 320 1.71 -17.17 -27.06
N GLU A 321 0.81 -17.99 -26.53
CA GLU A 321 0.44 -19.27 -27.13
C GLU A 321 -0.17 -19.13 -28.53
N ILE A 322 -1.08 -18.18 -28.74
CA ILE A 322 -1.69 -17.94 -30.05
C ILE A 322 -0.62 -17.48 -31.05
N LEU A 323 0.26 -16.58 -30.64
CA LEU A 323 1.33 -16.06 -31.51
C LEU A 323 2.35 -17.15 -31.86
N GLU A 324 2.71 -18.00 -30.90
CA GLU A 324 3.60 -19.15 -31.11
C GLU A 324 2.95 -20.19 -32.04
N LYS A 325 1.68 -20.56 -31.80
CA LYS A 325 0.97 -21.56 -32.61
C LYS A 325 0.83 -21.14 -34.08
N ASN A 326 0.73 -19.84 -34.34
CA ASN A 326 0.60 -19.28 -35.69
C ASN A 326 1.95 -18.84 -36.29
N ASN A 327 3.08 -19.11 -35.62
CA ASN A 327 4.43 -18.70 -36.05
C ASN A 327 4.55 -17.20 -36.40
N LEU A 328 3.89 -16.33 -35.62
CA LEU A 328 3.81 -14.88 -35.88
C LEU A 328 4.96 -14.08 -35.27
N LEU A 329 5.89 -14.75 -34.58
CA LEU A 329 7.02 -14.13 -33.88
C LEU A 329 8.32 -14.57 -34.52
N ASP A 330 9.12 -13.60 -35.00
CA ASP A 330 10.46 -13.86 -35.53
C ASP A 330 11.40 -14.43 -34.45
N GLU A 331 11.25 -13.95 -33.21
CA GLU A 331 11.99 -14.44 -32.04
C GLU A 331 11.05 -14.59 -30.84
N LYS A 332 11.18 -15.70 -30.11
CA LYS A 332 10.39 -15.97 -28.91
C LYS A 332 10.79 -15.01 -27.78
N PRO A 333 9.88 -14.17 -27.26
CA PRO A 333 10.22 -13.24 -26.19
C PRO A 333 10.46 -14.00 -24.87
N LYS A 334 11.45 -13.56 -24.10
CA LYS A 334 11.61 -14.01 -22.71
C LYS A 334 10.34 -13.70 -21.92
N LEU A 335 9.75 -14.71 -21.28
CA LEU A 335 8.49 -14.57 -20.54
C LEU A 335 8.58 -13.47 -19.48
N THR A 336 9.71 -13.35 -18.78
CA THR A 336 9.94 -12.29 -17.79
C THR A 336 9.82 -10.89 -18.40
N THR A 337 10.45 -10.65 -19.53
CA THR A 337 10.34 -9.38 -20.27
C THR A 337 8.91 -9.14 -20.73
N PHE A 338 8.27 -10.18 -21.27
CA PHE A 338 6.91 -10.13 -21.78
C PHE A 338 5.89 -9.79 -20.69
N CYS A 339 6.00 -10.39 -19.51
CA CYS A 339 5.17 -10.10 -18.35
C CYS A 339 5.50 -8.74 -17.68
N LYS A 340 6.70 -8.20 -17.91
CA LYS A 340 7.13 -6.90 -17.34
C LYS A 340 6.58 -5.69 -18.06
N TYR A 341 6.19 -5.80 -19.34
CA TYR A 341 5.69 -4.64 -20.09
C TYR A 341 4.46 -3.99 -19.45
N SER A 342 4.36 -2.66 -19.57
CA SER A 342 3.12 -1.93 -19.29
C SER A 342 2.00 -2.42 -20.20
N GLU A 343 0.75 -2.10 -19.88
CA GLU A 343 -0.40 -2.49 -20.71
C GLU A 343 -0.30 -1.88 -22.10
N GLN A 344 0.04 -0.60 -22.19
CA GLN A 344 0.26 0.10 -23.45
C GLN A 344 1.36 -0.58 -24.29
N LYS A 345 2.58 -0.74 -23.74
CA LYS A 345 3.70 -1.31 -24.49
C LYS A 345 3.46 -2.77 -24.88
N PHE A 346 2.74 -3.51 -24.04
CA PHE A 346 2.31 -4.86 -24.35
C PHE A 346 1.33 -4.87 -25.53
N ALA A 347 0.32 -3.98 -25.50
CA ALA A 347 -0.68 -3.88 -26.57
C ALA A 347 -0.06 -3.46 -27.90
N GLU A 348 0.77 -2.42 -27.90
CA GLU A 348 1.47 -1.93 -29.09
C GLU A 348 2.35 -2.99 -29.75
N ARG A 349 2.98 -3.85 -28.96
CA ARG A 349 3.95 -4.83 -29.47
C ARG A 349 3.35 -6.20 -29.79
N TYR A 350 2.33 -6.64 -29.06
CA TYR A 350 1.84 -8.02 -29.16
C TYR A 350 0.34 -8.15 -29.37
N ILE A 351 -0.43 -7.05 -29.36
CA ILE A 351 -1.88 -7.08 -29.62
C ILE A 351 -2.20 -6.39 -30.93
N LEU A 352 -1.86 -5.11 -31.06
CA LEU A 352 -2.21 -4.30 -32.25
C LEU A 352 -1.64 -4.87 -33.56
N PRO A 353 -0.37 -5.32 -33.63
CA PRO A 353 0.18 -5.87 -34.87
C PRO A 353 -0.48 -7.18 -35.31
N TYR A 354 -1.14 -7.89 -34.39
CA TYR A 354 -1.71 -9.23 -34.58
C TYR A 354 -3.21 -9.26 -34.27
N ALA A 355 -3.90 -8.11 -34.38
CA ALA A 355 -5.27 -7.96 -33.92
C ALA A 355 -6.25 -8.88 -34.67
N ASN A 356 -6.01 -9.13 -35.96
CA ASN A 356 -6.85 -10.00 -36.78
C ASN A 356 -6.72 -11.47 -36.38
N GLU A 357 -5.50 -11.90 -36.04
CA GLU A 357 -5.17 -13.26 -35.64
C GLU A 357 -5.66 -13.53 -34.22
N LEU A 358 -5.42 -12.59 -33.30
CA LEU A 358 -5.89 -12.69 -31.92
C LEU A 358 -7.42 -12.61 -31.82
N GLY A 359 -8.06 -11.75 -32.63
CA GLY A 359 -9.52 -11.60 -32.65
C GLY A 359 -10.25 -12.89 -33.00
N LYS A 360 -9.69 -13.70 -33.91
CA LYS A 360 -10.25 -15.01 -34.31
C LYS A 360 -10.17 -16.07 -33.21
N HIS A 361 -9.24 -15.94 -32.25
CA HIS A 361 -9.02 -16.93 -31.20
C HIS A 361 -9.52 -16.48 -29.82
N MET A 362 -9.81 -15.19 -29.64
CA MET A 362 -10.32 -14.62 -28.38
C MET A 362 -11.85 -14.49 -28.37
N SER A 363 -12.54 -14.68 -29.50
CA SER A 363 -14.01 -14.62 -29.62
C SER A 363 -14.73 -15.92 -29.22
N TYR A 364 -14.01 -17.00 -28.87
CA TYR A 364 -14.58 -18.33 -28.57
C TYR A 364 -14.58 -18.70 -27.08
N GLU A 365 -14.35 -17.75 -26.17
CA GLU A 365 -14.38 -17.98 -24.70
C GLU A 365 -15.23 -16.94 -23.94
N CYS A 366 -16.33 -16.46 -24.54
CA CYS A 366 -17.38 -15.76 -23.80
C CYS A 366 -18.44 -16.75 -23.30
#